data_AF-A0AA42FTA9-F1
#
_entry.id   AF-A0AA42FTA9-F1
#
_cell.length_a   1.000
_cell.length_b   1.000
_cell.length_c   1.000
_cell.angle_alpha   90.00
_cell.angle_beta   90.00
_cell.angle_gamma   90.00
#
_symmetry.space_group_name_H-M   'P 1'
#
loop_
_entity.id
_entity.type
_entity.pdbx_description
1 polymer ?
#
loop_
_entity_poly.entity_id
_entity_poly.type
_entity_poly.pdbx_seq_one_letter_code
_entity_poly.pdbx_strand_id
1 'polypeptide(L)'
;MDKSIINFLQEDDLNNLKRFNETCEDSQDYDVPKDKMQRLAELGVVRRHSRSYYSITSFGMYVLNQNEELYKLPLKTQSDYDAEFRFSLANKIRGAQDE
;
A
#
# COMPACT_ATOMS: atom_id res chain seq x y z
N MET A 1 7.75 -2.37 23.65
CA MET A 1 8.32 -1.12 23.12
C MET A 1 7.16 -0.31 22.60
N ASP A 2 6.97 0.89 23.13
CA ASP A 2 6.04 1.84 22.54
C ASP A 2 6.58 2.19 21.15
N LYS A 3 5.89 1.81 20.08
CA LYS A 3 6.32 2.13 18.72
C LYS A 3 6.07 3.62 18.53
N SER A 4 7.11 4.43 18.70
CA SER A 4 7.05 5.85 18.37
C SER A 4 6.72 6.01 16.88
N ILE A 5 5.59 6.65 16.58
CA ILE A 5 5.23 7.02 15.22
C ILE A 5 6.29 7.99 14.68
N ILE A 6 6.82 7.69 13.50
CA ILE A 6 7.74 8.57 12.80
C ILE A 6 6.96 9.31 11.72
N ASN A 7 7.00 10.64 11.76
CA ASN A 7 6.36 11.48 10.75
C ASN A 7 7.26 11.60 9.52
N PHE A 8 7.00 10.77 8.51
CA PHE A 8 7.72 10.80 7.22
C PHE A 8 7.18 11.86 6.23
N LEU A 9 5.94 12.32 6.44
CA LEU A 9 5.24 13.24 5.54
C LEU A 9 4.82 14.51 6.28
N GLN A 10 4.68 15.61 5.53
CA GLN A 10 3.96 16.79 6.02
C GLN A 10 2.48 16.45 6.22
N GLU A 11 1.79 17.18 7.08
CA GLU A 11 0.38 16.89 7.43
C GLU A 11 -0.53 16.84 6.20
N ASP A 12 -0.41 17.83 5.30
CA ASP A 12 -1.16 17.86 4.05
C ASP A 12 -0.87 16.65 3.16
N ASP A 13 0.38 16.22 3.06
CA ASP A 13 0.77 15.06 2.25
C ASP A 13 0.23 13.76 2.85
N LEU A 14 0.26 13.64 4.18
CA LEU A 14 -0.33 12.50 4.88
C LEU A 14 -1.85 12.45 4.69
N ASN A 15 -2.53 13.58 4.77
CA ASN A 15 -3.97 13.67 4.56
C ASN A 15 -4.36 13.32 3.11
N ASN A 16 -3.59 13.80 2.12
CA ASN A 16 -3.80 13.41 0.72
C ASN A 16 -3.55 11.91 0.49
N LEU A 17 -2.52 11.33 1.12
CA LEU A 17 -2.25 9.89 1.02
C LEU A 17 -3.37 9.05 1.64
N LYS A 18 -3.88 9.44 2.81
CA LYS A 18 -5.03 8.78 3.45
C LYS A 18 -6.28 8.86 2.57
N ARG A 19 -6.59 10.05 2.04
CA ARG A 19 -7.73 10.24 1.14
C ARG A 19 -7.62 9.34 -0.09
N PHE A 20 -6.43 9.26 -0.69
CA PHE A 20 -6.19 8.36 -1.81
C PHE A 20 -6.40 6.88 -1.44
N ASN A 21 -5.94 6.44 -0.26
CA ASN A 21 -6.17 5.07 0.22
C ASN A 21 -7.66 4.74 0.36
N GLU A 22 -8.44 5.62 0.98
CA GLU A 22 -9.91 5.46 1.11
C GLU A 22 -10.58 5.25 -0.25
N THR A 23 -10.20 6.05 -1.26
CA THR A 23 -10.79 5.93 -2.61
C THR A 23 -10.39 4.64 -3.34
N CYS A 24 -9.25 4.04 -3.00
CA CYS A 24 -8.83 2.76 -3.56
C CYS A 24 -9.66 1.59 -3.01
N GLU A 25 -10.14 1.68 -1.77
CA GLU A 25 -10.97 0.66 -1.14
C GLU A 25 -12.37 0.60 -1.78
N ASP A 26 -12.91 1.74 -2.20
CA ASP A 26 -14.25 1.86 -2.81
C ASP A 26 -14.30 1.54 -4.31
N SER A 27 -13.15 1.22 -4.94
CA SER A 27 -13.02 0.98 -6.39
C SER A 27 -13.57 2.14 -7.26
N GLN A 28 -13.59 3.36 -6.72
CA GLN A 28 -14.01 4.58 -7.42
C GLN A 28 -12.80 5.36 -7.95
N ASP A 29 -13.06 6.30 -8.86
CA ASP A 29 -12.07 7.32 -9.19
C ASP A 29 -11.73 8.14 -7.94
N TYR A 30 -10.44 8.40 -7.73
CA TYR A 30 -10.00 9.20 -6.60
C TYR A 30 -10.23 10.70 -6.83
N ASP A 31 -10.49 11.44 -5.76
CA ASP A 31 -10.78 12.88 -5.79
C ASP A 31 -9.58 13.76 -5.42
N VAL A 32 -8.42 13.17 -5.14
CA VAL A 32 -7.19 13.89 -4.81
C VAL A 32 -6.68 14.68 -6.03
N PRO A 33 -6.43 16.00 -5.91
CA PRO A 33 -5.95 16.82 -7.02
C PRO A 33 -4.64 16.32 -7.65
N LYS A 34 -4.50 16.55 -8.95
CA LYS A 34 -3.38 15.99 -9.74
C LYS A 34 -2.00 16.46 -9.28
N ASP A 35 -1.86 17.72 -8.88
CA ASP A 35 -0.62 18.29 -8.33
C ASP A 35 -0.23 17.60 -7.02
N LYS A 36 -1.22 17.28 -6.18
CA LYS A 36 -1.01 16.52 -4.93
C LYS A 36 -0.60 15.09 -5.23
N MET A 37 -1.24 14.41 -6.17
CA MET A 37 -0.85 13.06 -6.60
C MET A 37 0.57 13.01 -7.16
N GLN A 38 0.96 14.01 -7.95
CA GLN A 38 2.33 14.11 -8.46
C GLN A 38 3.34 14.29 -7.33
N ARG A 39 3.04 15.16 -6.36
CA ARG A 39 3.87 15.36 -5.18
C ARG A 39 4.01 14.09 -4.34
N LEU A 40 2.92 13.35 -4.11
CA LEU A 40 2.96 12.06 -3.42
C LEU A 40 3.86 11.05 -4.16
N ALA A 41 3.88 11.10 -5.49
CA ALA A 41 4.74 10.24 -6.30
C ALA A 41 6.22 10.63 -6.16
N GLU A 42 6.50 11.94 -6.13
CA GLU A 42 7.85 12.47 -5.87
C GLU A 42 8.37 12.08 -4.47
N LEU A 43 7.48 12.01 -3.47
CA LEU A 43 7.80 11.54 -2.11
C LEU A 43 7.92 10.02 -2.00
N GLY A 44 7.62 9.27 -3.07
CA GLY A 44 7.78 7.81 -3.12
C GLY A 44 6.69 6.99 -2.42
N VAL A 45 5.64 7.65 -1.90
CA VAL A 45 4.52 6.97 -1.22
C VAL A 45 3.45 6.45 -2.18
N VAL A 46 3.41 6.99 -3.40
CA VAL A 46 2.62 6.45 -4.51
C VAL A 46 3.49 6.25 -5.75
N ARG A 47 3.05 5.36 -6.63
CA ARG A 47 3.64 5.12 -7.95
C ARG A 47 2.63 5.51 -9.01
N ARG A 48 3.07 6.31 -9.98
CA ARG A 48 2.31 6.61 -11.19
C ARG A 48 2.52 5.50 -12.22
N HIS A 49 1.44 4.96 -12.80
CA HIS A 49 1.55 4.05 -13.95
C HIS A 49 1.07 4.68 -15.26
N SER A 50 0.09 5.59 -15.21
CA SER A 50 -0.42 6.29 -16.38
C SER A 50 -0.72 7.77 -16.08
N ARG A 51 -1.42 8.49 -16.97
CA ARG A 51 -1.76 9.91 -16.77
C ARG A 51 -2.63 10.17 -15.55
N SER A 52 -3.51 9.24 -15.21
CA SER A 52 -4.51 9.36 -14.13
C SER A 52 -4.57 8.12 -13.25
N TYR A 53 -3.62 7.19 -13.39
CA TYR A 53 -3.61 5.95 -12.61
C TYR A 53 -2.36 5.86 -11.75
N TYR A 54 -2.59 5.70 -10.45
CA TYR A 54 -1.59 5.61 -9.40
C TYR A 54 -1.89 4.39 -8.52
N SER A 55 -0.88 3.90 -7.82
CA SER A 55 -1.05 2.92 -6.73
C SER A 55 -0.20 3.33 -5.54
N ILE A 56 -0.60 2.96 -4.33
CA ILE A 56 0.24 3.17 -3.14
C ILE A 56 1.44 2.22 -3.20
N THR A 57 2.63 2.69 -2.83
CA THR A 57 3.83 1.84 -2.76
C THR A 57 3.87 1.08 -1.43
N SER A 58 4.73 0.06 -1.32
CA SER A 58 4.96 -0.61 -0.04
C SER A 58 5.42 0.35 1.06
N PHE A 59 6.16 1.40 0.69
CA PHE A 59 6.54 2.47 1.61
C PHE A 59 5.35 3.35 2.01
N GLY A 60 4.49 3.73 1.05
CA GLY A 60 3.25 4.45 1.36
C GLY A 60 2.33 3.69 2.31
N MET A 61 2.18 2.37 2.10
CA MET A 61 1.42 1.51 3.02
C MET A 61 2.06 1.43 4.40
N TYR A 62 3.39 1.37 4.49
CA TYR A 62 4.08 1.43 5.77
C TYR A 62 3.86 2.75 6.50
N VAL A 63 3.90 3.87 5.79
CA VAL A 63 3.64 5.21 6.36
C VAL A 63 2.22 5.30 6.92
N LEU A 64 1.22 4.72 6.24
CA LEU A 64 -0.17 4.68 6.70
C LEU A 64 -0.37 3.78 7.92
N ASN A 65 0.32 2.65 7.99
CA ASN A 65 0.02 1.55 8.91
C ASN A 65 1.09 1.32 9.99
N GLN A 66 1.86 2.35 10.38
CA GLN A 66 2.98 2.21 11.35
C GLN A 66 2.57 1.55 12.68
N ASN A 67 1.30 1.73 13.08
CA ASN A 67 0.72 1.20 14.31
C ASN A 67 0.09 -0.18 14.16
N GLU A 68 -0.09 -0.68 12.93
CA GLU A 68 -0.71 -1.97 12.71
C GLU A 68 0.31 -3.11 12.80
N GLU A 69 -0.09 -4.24 13.36
CA GLU A 69 0.75 -5.44 13.40
C GLU A 69 0.92 -6.09 12.01
N LEU A 70 0.03 -5.77 11.06
CA LEU A 70 -0.06 -6.40 9.75
C LEU A 70 1.07 -5.97 8.79
N TYR A 71 1.66 -4.78 8.95
CA TYR A 71 2.72 -4.28 8.08
C TYR A 71 4.08 -4.28 8.80
N LYS A 72 4.67 -5.47 8.90
CA LYS A 72 6.03 -5.67 9.44
C LYS A 72 7.07 -5.60 8.32
N LEU A 73 8.20 -4.97 8.64
CA LEU A 73 9.40 -5.00 7.81
C LEU A 73 9.97 -6.43 7.75
N PRO A 74 10.62 -6.84 6.64
CA PRO A 74 10.89 -6.05 5.43
C PRO A 74 9.63 -5.77 4.61
N LEU A 75 9.59 -4.60 3.94
CA LEU A 75 8.49 -4.24 3.06
C LEU A 75 8.40 -5.22 1.88
N LYS A 76 7.18 -5.58 1.52
CA LYS A 76 6.85 -6.44 0.39
C LYS A 76 6.08 -5.67 -0.68
N THR A 77 6.40 -5.92 -1.94
CA THR A 77 5.62 -5.43 -3.08
C THR A 77 4.31 -6.20 -3.20
N GLN A 78 3.34 -5.67 -3.93
CA GLN A 78 2.11 -6.41 -4.23
C GLN A 78 2.40 -7.76 -4.89
N SER A 79 3.39 -7.81 -5.78
CA SER A 79 3.80 -9.04 -6.46
C SER A 79 4.37 -10.08 -5.48
N ASP A 80 5.05 -9.66 -4.42
CA ASP A 80 5.54 -10.57 -3.37
C ASP A 80 4.36 -11.20 -2.63
N TYR A 81 3.36 -10.40 -2.25
CA TYR A 81 2.14 -10.90 -1.61
C TYR A 81 1.36 -11.85 -2.53
N ASP A 82 1.18 -11.49 -3.80
CA ASP A 82 0.48 -12.31 -4.78
C ASP A 82 1.20 -13.66 -4.99
N ALA A 83 2.53 -13.66 -5.03
CA ALA A 83 3.34 -14.87 -5.16
C ALA A 83 3.20 -15.78 -3.94
N GLU A 84 3.27 -15.23 -2.72
CA GLU A 84 3.06 -15.98 -1.48
C GLU A 84 1.64 -16.55 -1.38
N PHE A 85 0.63 -15.77 -1.75
CA PHE A 85 -0.75 -16.22 -1.77
C PHE A 85 -0.93 -17.38 -2.76
N ARG A 86 -0.45 -17.24 -4.00
CA ARG A 86 -0.50 -18.31 -5.02
C ARG A 86 0.21 -19.57 -4.57
N PHE A 87 1.38 -19.43 -3.95
CA PHE A 87 2.14 -20.56 -3.41
C PHE A 87 1.38 -21.27 -2.28
N SER A 88 0.81 -20.52 -1.34
CA SER A 88 0.02 -21.09 -0.24
C SER A 88 -1.23 -21.82 -0.75
N LEU A 89 -1.92 -21.24 -1.73
CA LEU A 89 -3.11 -21.83 -2.35
C LEU A 89 -2.76 -23.14 -3.08
N ALA A 90 -1.66 -23.15 -3.85
CA ALA A 90 -1.18 -24.34 -4.53
C ALA A 90 -0.82 -25.48 -3.56
N ASN A 91 -0.16 -25.17 -2.44
CA ASN A 91 0.17 -26.16 -1.41
C ASN A 91 -1.08 -26.70 -0.70
N LYS A 92 -2.08 -25.85 -0.45
CA LYS A 92 -3.36 -26.27 0.13
C LYS A 92 -4.11 -27.23 -0.78
N ILE A 93 -4.12 -26.97 -2.09
CA ILE A 93 -4.74 -27.86 -3.09
C ILE A 93 -4.00 -29.20 -3.16
N ARG A 94 -2.66 -29.19 -3.14
CA ARG A 94 -1.85 -30.41 -3.21
C ARG A 94 -2.03 -31.30 -1.97
N GLY A 95 -2.03 -30.72 -0.78
CA GLY A 95 -2.26 -31.47 0.46
C GLY A 95 -3.66 -32.08 0.57
N ALA A 96 -4.66 -31.51 -0.12
CA ALA A 96 -6.02 -32.04 -0.16
C ALA A 96 -6.23 -33.17 -1.20
N GLN A 97 -5.23 -33.49 -2.03
CA GLN A 97 -5.25 -34.62 -2.97
C GLN A 97 -4.57 -35.88 -2.41
N ASP A 98 -3.84 -35.74 -1.30
CA ASP A 98 -3.10 -36.81 -0.62
C ASP A 98 -3.86 -37.37 0.61
N GLU A 99 -5.12 -36.94 0.83
CA GLU A 99 -6.10 -37.48 1.82
C GLU A 99 -7.25 -38.22 1.13
#